data_AF-A0A1G0YY81-F1
#
_entry.id   AF-A0A1G0YY81-F1
#
_cell.length_a   1.000
_cell.length_b   1.000
_cell.length_c   1.000
_cell.angle_alpha   90.00
_cell.angle_beta   90.00
_cell.angle_gamma   90.00
#
_symmetry.space_group_name_H-M   'P 1'
#
loop_
_entity.id
_entity.type
_entity.pdbx_description
1 polymer ?
#
loop_
_entity_poly.entity_id
_entity_poly.type
_entity_poly.pdbx_seq_one_letter_code
_entity_poly.pdbx_strand_id
1 'polypeptide(L)'
;MGDEKMKKLTFACLIFALASLLSAGGFLSQQKKSTQSYKNPAQATAARNSAKSYLSQQASAEKSKDPTLAMVYKKCADAKLKMAKGYEIGDKNLIDTGNTELKQALVEIEEATHGQLMYQAKQAEDKGNKPMAEVLRKMALARLNVGKALKTGDKRALDTANLNYSKALGEREKIYADDLTKQADKASDSGKVELAAALRKCAAAKLKIAQGYINNDSNIKSAGYLDYKQAIFEREKAVQGEALAKADEMEEKGDKAMADVMRKMANAKIKMAEASKNSDKTSTAEAKVEYNNALAEREKLYADDLSEQASEAEKTGKTELAEALKKCADAKLELGRAYQADDAKTIAKASLKYKNSSAEKDKVIKTKKTNKKK
;
A
#
# COMPACT_ATOMS: atom_id res chain seq x y z
N MET A 1 1.67 -20.37 -14.88
CA MET A 1 2.75 -19.91 -13.98
C MET A 1 2.50 -18.43 -13.72
N GLY A 2 1.69 -18.15 -12.70
CA GLY A 2 1.19 -16.81 -12.38
C GLY A 2 2.01 -16.21 -11.25
N ASP A 3 2.60 -15.05 -11.52
CA ASP A 3 3.48 -14.33 -10.60
C ASP A 3 2.69 -13.75 -9.42
N GLU A 4 2.76 -14.46 -8.29
CA GLU A 4 2.29 -14.07 -6.95
C GLU A 4 3.10 -12.90 -6.33
N LYS A 5 3.69 -12.03 -7.16
CA LYS A 5 4.54 -10.91 -6.73
C LYS A 5 3.90 -9.53 -6.87
N MET A 6 2.57 -9.44 -7.01
CA MET A 6 1.81 -8.18 -6.89
C MET A 6 1.21 -8.00 -5.49
N LYS A 7 2.05 -8.05 -4.45
CA LYS A 7 1.69 -7.56 -3.11
C LYS A 7 2.90 -6.89 -2.49
N LYS A 8 3.00 -5.57 -2.70
CA LYS A 8 3.69 -4.52 -1.92
C LYS A 8 4.03 -3.34 -2.83
N LEU A 9 3.00 -2.70 -3.38
CA LEU A 9 3.09 -1.27 -3.69
C LEU A 9 2.31 -0.55 -2.61
N THR A 10 2.83 -0.62 -1.37
CA THR A 10 2.23 0.11 -0.25
C THR A 10 2.48 1.58 -0.51
N PHE A 11 1.40 2.26 -0.89
CA PHE A 11 1.29 3.69 -1.06
C PHE A 11 1.65 4.37 0.27
N ALA A 12 2.92 4.70 0.48
CA ALA A 12 3.34 5.61 1.54
C ALA A 12 3.10 7.05 1.06
N CYS A 13 1.83 7.46 1.00
CA CYS A 13 1.47 8.86 1.01
C CYS A 13 1.80 9.42 2.41
N LEU A 14 3.04 9.87 2.60
CA LEU A 14 3.43 10.61 3.78
C LEU A 14 4.55 11.59 3.42
N ILE A 15 4.19 12.62 2.64
CA ILE A 15 4.98 13.85 2.57
C ILE A 15 4.02 15.02 2.69
N PHE A 16 3.61 15.31 3.91
CA PHE A 16 3.07 16.61 4.30
C PHE A 16 3.46 16.87 5.76
N ALA A 17 4.67 17.42 5.95
CA ALA A 17 5.05 18.20 7.13
C ALA A 17 6.41 18.88 6.89
N LEU A 18 6.54 19.71 5.84
CA LEU A 18 7.68 20.62 5.69
C LEU A 18 7.27 22.08 5.49
N ALA A 19 5.98 22.42 5.69
CA ALA A 19 5.46 23.77 5.46
C ALA A 19 5.39 24.68 6.70
N SER A 20 5.99 24.31 7.85
CA SER A 20 5.87 25.10 9.09
C SER A 20 7.20 25.60 9.68
N LEU A 21 8.26 25.73 8.87
CA LEU A 21 9.57 26.24 9.34
C LEU A 21 9.98 27.61 8.77
N LEU A 22 9.08 28.36 8.11
CA LEU A 22 9.41 29.64 7.47
C LEU A 22 8.48 30.81 7.84
N SER A 23 8.07 30.92 9.11
CA SER A 23 7.46 32.16 9.63
C SER A 23 8.09 32.58 10.96
N ALA A 24 9.31 33.11 10.88
CA ALA A 24 9.85 34.02 11.89
C ALA A 24 10.98 34.84 11.26
N GLY A 25 10.60 35.83 10.45
CA GLY A 25 11.48 36.84 9.90
C GLY A 25 10.85 38.21 10.06
N GLY A 26 11.41 39.02 10.96
CA GLY A 26 11.12 40.43 11.17
C GLY A 26 11.37 40.77 12.64
N PHE A 27 12.07 41.82 13.03
CA PHE A 27 12.86 42.84 12.32
C PHE A 27 13.74 43.46 13.43
N LEU A 28 14.92 43.96 13.07
CA LEU A 28 15.86 44.62 13.98
C LEU A 28 15.20 45.79 14.76
N SER A 29 15.26 45.74 16.09
CA SER A 29 15.37 46.94 16.91
C SER A 29 16.45 46.73 17.96
N GLN A 30 17.40 47.67 18.03
CA GLN A 30 18.41 47.72 19.08
C GLN A 30 17.71 47.93 20.42
N GLN A 31 17.78 46.95 21.30
CA GLN A 31 17.43 47.13 22.71
C GLN A 31 18.37 46.33 23.59
N LYS A 32 18.84 47.00 24.65
CA LYS A 32 19.72 46.56 25.74
C LYS A 32 19.69 45.05 26.01
N LYS A 33 20.88 44.47 26.27
CA LYS A 33 21.11 43.13 26.85
C LYS A 33 20.25 42.94 28.11
N SER A 34 19.02 42.50 27.90
CA SER A 34 18.17 41.82 28.86
C SER A 34 18.42 40.34 28.63
N THR A 35 18.70 39.59 29.69
CA THR A 35 18.80 38.14 29.69
C THR A 35 17.43 37.58 29.33
N GLN A 36 17.11 37.54 28.03
CA GLN A 36 15.84 37.05 27.54
C GLN A 36 15.80 35.55 27.83
N SER A 37 14.98 35.16 28.79
CA SER A 37 14.78 33.74 29.12
C SER A 37 14.24 33.02 27.88
N TYR A 38 14.95 31.97 27.45
CA TYR A 38 14.52 31.12 26.33
C TYR A 38 13.37 30.17 26.74
N LYS A 39 12.84 30.31 27.96
CA LYS A 39 11.73 29.49 28.45
C LYS A 39 10.46 29.81 27.69
N ASN A 40 9.97 28.85 26.91
CA ASN A 40 8.79 29.00 26.07
C ASN A 40 7.95 27.71 26.04
N PRO A 41 6.94 27.58 26.93
CA PRO A 41 6.09 26.39 27.02
C PRO A 41 5.33 26.05 25.73
N ALA A 42 4.95 27.06 24.94
CA ALA A 42 4.26 26.85 23.67
C ALA A 42 5.18 26.20 22.63
N GLN A 43 6.43 26.70 22.51
CA GLN A 43 7.43 26.11 21.62
C GLN A 43 7.88 24.72 22.10
N ALA A 44 7.97 24.49 23.42
CA ALA A 44 8.21 23.16 23.97
C ALA A 44 7.11 22.15 23.57
N THR A 45 5.85 22.57 23.66
CA THR A 45 4.70 21.74 23.25
C THR A 45 4.70 21.48 21.74
N ALA A 46 4.96 22.49 20.92
CA ALA A 46 5.06 22.34 19.48
C ALA A 46 6.20 21.37 19.08
N ALA A 47 7.36 21.48 19.73
CA ALA A 47 8.49 20.59 19.51
C ALA A 47 8.15 19.13 19.89
N ARG A 48 7.44 18.89 21.00
CA ARG A 48 6.93 17.55 21.37
C ARG A 48 5.96 16.98 20.36
N ASN A 49 5.02 17.80 19.87
CA ASN A 49 4.06 17.36 18.87
C ASN A 49 4.76 16.99 17.56
N SER A 50 5.79 17.76 17.17
CA SER A 50 6.65 17.42 16.05
C SER A 50 7.42 16.12 16.28
N ALA A 51 7.96 15.89 17.49
CA ALA A 51 8.62 14.63 17.83
C ALA A 51 7.67 13.43 17.72
N LYS A 52 6.43 13.55 18.23
CA LYS A 52 5.40 12.51 18.08
C LYS A 52 5.08 12.21 16.60
N SER A 53 5.06 13.23 15.75
CA SER A 53 4.89 13.04 14.31
C SER A 53 6.05 12.24 13.71
N TYR A 54 7.30 12.56 14.07
CA TYR A 54 8.46 11.80 13.60
C TYR A 54 8.49 10.37 14.14
N LEU A 55 8.11 10.12 15.40
CA LEU A 55 7.97 8.76 15.93
C LEU A 55 6.89 7.95 15.18
N SER A 56 5.80 8.60 14.75
CA SER A 56 4.78 7.96 13.91
C SER A 56 5.32 7.62 12.51
N GLN A 57 6.20 8.46 11.97
CA GLN A 57 6.90 8.21 10.70
C GLN A 57 7.94 7.10 10.84
N GLN A 58 8.69 7.06 11.95
CA GLN A 58 9.58 5.95 12.30
C GLN A 58 8.80 4.62 12.30
N ALA A 59 7.70 4.54 13.05
CA ALA A 59 6.89 3.32 13.11
C ALA A 59 6.36 2.89 11.73
N SER A 60 6.02 3.87 10.87
CA SER A 60 5.62 3.61 9.49
C SER A 60 6.78 3.06 8.64
N ALA A 61 7.99 3.60 8.81
CA ALA A 61 9.20 3.12 8.13
C ALA A 61 9.60 1.71 8.59
N GLU A 62 9.51 1.43 9.90
CA GLU A 62 9.75 0.09 10.47
C GLU A 62 8.77 -0.94 9.92
N LYS A 63 7.48 -0.61 9.85
CA LYS A 63 6.45 -1.45 9.21
C LYS A 63 6.74 -1.69 7.74
N SER A 64 7.32 -0.70 7.07
CA SER A 64 7.73 -0.77 5.66
C SER A 64 9.09 -1.44 5.45
N LYS A 65 9.73 -1.91 6.54
CA LYS A 65 11.06 -2.54 6.56
C LYS A 65 12.16 -1.62 5.99
N ASP A 66 12.09 -0.33 6.31
CA ASP A 66 13.11 0.65 5.96
C ASP A 66 13.87 1.09 7.22
N PRO A 67 14.88 0.30 7.65
CA PRO A 67 15.60 0.58 8.89
C PRO A 67 16.43 1.87 8.80
N THR A 68 16.91 2.24 7.61
CA THR A 68 17.66 3.47 7.39
C THR A 68 16.76 4.68 7.65
N LEU A 69 15.60 4.74 7.01
CA LEU A 69 14.68 5.86 7.19
C LEU A 69 14.08 5.90 8.60
N ALA A 70 13.78 4.74 9.20
CA ALA A 70 13.33 4.64 10.59
C ALA A 70 14.34 5.23 11.57
N MET A 71 15.63 4.88 11.44
CA MET A 71 16.70 5.40 12.27
C MET A 71 16.80 6.93 12.15
N VAL A 72 16.71 7.48 10.93
CA VAL A 72 16.82 8.92 10.74
C VAL A 72 15.59 9.67 11.28
N TYR A 73 14.37 9.13 11.12
CA TYR A 73 13.18 9.71 11.77
C TYR A 73 13.30 9.73 13.29
N LYS A 74 13.90 8.70 13.88
CA LYS A 74 14.21 8.68 15.31
C LYS A 74 15.16 9.81 15.69
N LYS A 75 16.24 10.04 14.92
CA LYS A 75 17.14 11.19 15.13
C LYS A 75 16.39 12.53 15.10
N CYS A 76 15.45 12.70 14.15
CA CYS A 76 14.60 13.91 14.11
C CYS A 76 13.72 14.06 15.35
N ALA A 77 13.11 12.96 15.83
CA ALA A 77 12.31 12.96 17.04
C ALA A 77 13.16 13.33 18.27
N ASP A 78 14.33 12.72 18.41
CA ASP A 78 15.26 12.97 19.53
C ASP A 78 15.74 14.44 19.53
N ALA A 79 16.08 14.98 18.36
CA ALA A 79 16.46 16.38 18.20
C ALA A 79 15.31 17.33 18.62
N LYS A 80 14.06 17.03 18.22
CA LYS A 80 12.87 17.79 18.64
C LYS A 80 12.59 17.69 20.14
N LEU A 81 12.79 16.52 20.76
CA LEU A 81 12.67 16.36 22.21
C LEU A 81 13.75 17.15 22.96
N LYS A 82 14.98 17.20 22.42
CA LYS A 82 16.07 18.03 22.94
C LYS A 82 15.72 19.52 22.88
N MET A 83 15.19 19.99 21.76
CA MET A 83 14.67 21.36 21.64
C MET A 83 13.54 21.63 22.65
N ALA A 84 12.60 20.70 22.81
CA ALA A 84 11.51 20.84 23.77
C ALA A 84 12.03 21.05 25.19
N LYS A 85 12.98 20.20 25.64
CA LYS A 85 13.62 20.33 26.95
C LYS A 85 14.33 21.67 27.10
N GLY A 86 15.05 22.12 26.07
CA GLY A 86 15.70 23.43 26.06
C GLY A 86 14.71 24.58 26.26
N TYR A 87 13.57 24.57 25.57
CA TYR A 87 12.49 25.55 25.77
C TYR A 87 11.82 25.47 27.14
N GLU A 88 11.85 24.34 27.84
CA GLU A 88 11.26 24.23 29.17
C GLU A 88 12.12 24.84 30.27
N ILE A 89 13.43 24.62 30.17
CA ILE A 89 14.39 25.08 31.16
C ILE A 89 15.04 26.41 30.76
N GLY A 90 14.76 26.92 29.56
CA GLY A 90 15.34 28.15 29.02
C GLY A 90 16.80 28.01 28.59
N ASP A 91 17.22 26.80 28.21
CA ASP A 91 18.58 26.50 27.78
C ASP A 91 18.72 26.67 26.25
N LYS A 92 19.32 27.79 25.86
CA LYS A 92 19.64 28.14 24.47
C LYS A 92 20.55 27.10 23.81
N ASN A 93 21.53 26.56 24.52
CA ASN A 93 22.49 25.62 23.95
C ASN A 93 21.81 24.30 23.58
N LEU A 94 20.85 23.83 24.39
CA LEU A 94 20.04 22.67 24.04
C LEU A 94 19.14 22.92 22.82
N ILE A 95 18.55 24.12 22.73
CA ILE A 95 17.74 24.51 21.57
C ILE A 95 18.59 24.54 20.30
N ASP A 96 19.76 25.18 20.35
CA ASP A 96 20.67 25.33 19.20
C ASP A 96 21.27 23.98 18.77
N THR A 97 21.65 23.14 19.74
CA THR A 97 22.13 21.77 19.48
C THR A 97 21.04 20.93 18.82
N GLY A 98 19.83 20.93 19.39
CA GLY A 98 18.68 20.22 18.81
C GLY A 98 18.32 20.72 17.41
N ASN A 99 18.41 22.04 17.15
CA ASN A 99 18.22 22.59 15.82
C ASN A 99 19.28 22.12 14.82
N THR A 100 20.54 22.03 15.25
CA THR A 100 21.66 21.59 14.41
C THR A 100 21.53 20.11 14.06
N GLU A 101 21.26 19.27 15.06
CA GLU A 101 20.99 17.84 14.87
C GLU A 101 19.76 17.60 13.98
N LEU A 102 18.70 18.39 14.15
CA LEU A 102 17.52 18.30 13.30
C LEU A 102 17.85 18.63 11.84
N LYS A 103 18.61 19.69 11.57
CA LYS A 103 19.02 20.04 10.20
C LYS A 103 19.82 18.92 9.56
N GLN A 104 20.77 18.35 10.29
CA GLN A 104 21.57 17.22 9.80
C GLN A 104 20.70 15.99 9.52
N ALA A 105 19.81 15.63 10.45
CA ALA A 105 18.89 14.51 10.27
C ALA A 105 17.92 14.73 9.09
N LEU A 106 17.45 15.96 8.86
CA LEU A 106 16.62 16.27 7.70
C LEU A 106 17.38 16.04 6.38
N VAL A 107 18.67 16.34 6.31
CA VAL A 107 19.47 16.04 5.11
C VAL A 107 19.64 14.53 4.92
N GLU A 108 19.89 13.80 6.01
CA GLU A 108 19.95 12.33 5.97
C GLU A 108 18.63 11.70 5.46
N ILE A 109 17.46 12.29 5.78
CA ILE A 109 16.17 11.86 5.23
C ILE A 109 16.15 12.00 3.71
N GLU A 110 16.61 13.14 3.19
CA GLU A 110 16.60 13.41 1.75
C GLU A 110 17.56 12.49 1.00
N GLU A 111 18.73 12.18 1.58
CA GLU A 111 19.70 11.23 1.04
C GLU A 111 19.17 9.79 1.05
N ALA A 112 18.55 9.35 2.15
CA ALA A 112 17.89 8.04 2.24
C ALA A 112 16.76 7.91 1.20
N THR A 113 15.94 8.96 1.07
CA THR A 113 14.85 9.01 0.10
C THR A 113 15.37 8.98 -1.34
N HIS A 114 16.46 9.69 -1.63
CA HIS A 114 17.14 9.62 -2.92
C HIS A 114 17.55 8.19 -3.27
N GLY A 115 18.26 7.51 -2.36
CA GLY A 115 18.67 6.12 -2.57
C GLY A 115 17.48 5.18 -2.81
N GLN A 116 16.40 5.36 -2.06
CA GLN A 116 15.18 4.57 -2.20
C GLN A 116 14.50 4.78 -3.57
N LEU A 117 14.41 6.03 -4.04
CA LEU A 117 13.85 6.36 -5.36
C LEU A 117 14.74 5.83 -6.50
N MET A 118 16.06 5.87 -6.36
CA MET A 118 16.98 5.28 -7.34
C MET A 118 16.83 3.75 -7.40
N TYR A 119 16.66 3.09 -6.26
CA TYR A 119 16.36 1.66 -6.21
C TYR A 119 15.00 1.33 -6.88
N GLN A 120 13.97 2.14 -6.61
CA GLN A 120 12.67 1.99 -7.28
C GLN A 120 12.77 2.24 -8.79
N ALA A 121 13.57 3.22 -9.23
CA ALA A 121 13.80 3.49 -10.64
C ALA A 121 14.42 2.29 -11.35
N LYS A 122 15.44 1.66 -10.73
CA LYS A 122 16.04 0.43 -11.24
C LYS A 122 15.02 -0.70 -11.34
N GLN A 123 14.21 -0.91 -10.30
CA GLN A 123 13.14 -1.91 -10.36
C GLN A 123 12.11 -1.64 -11.45
N ALA A 124 11.77 -0.38 -11.71
CA ALA A 124 10.86 -0.01 -12.79
C ALA A 124 11.48 -0.30 -14.16
N GLU A 125 12.77 0.00 -14.32
CA GLU A 125 13.55 -0.29 -15.53
C GLU A 125 13.69 -1.80 -15.80
N ASP A 126 14.03 -2.59 -14.77
CA ASP A 126 14.12 -4.05 -14.85
C ASP A 126 12.77 -4.69 -15.25
N LYS A 127 11.65 -4.02 -14.93
CA LYS A 127 10.29 -4.41 -15.33
C LYS A 127 9.87 -3.82 -16.69
N GLY A 128 10.77 -3.17 -17.40
CA GLY A 128 10.51 -2.55 -18.70
C GLY A 128 9.70 -1.25 -18.65
N ASN A 129 9.39 -0.71 -17.47
CA ASN A 129 8.66 0.56 -17.32
C ASN A 129 9.63 1.76 -17.34
N LYS A 130 10.21 2.01 -18.52
CA LYS A 130 11.16 3.11 -18.74
C LYS A 130 10.61 4.49 -18.36
N PRO A 131 9.35 4.87 -18.71
CA PRO A 131 8.80 6.17 -18.31
C PRO A 131 8.76 6.35 -16.79
N MET A 132 8.34 5.32 -16.04
CA MET A 132 8.32 5.39 -14.58
C MET A 132 9.74 5.47 -14.00
N ALA A 133 10.69 4.71 -14.54
CA ALA A 133 12.08 4.76 -14.11
C ALA A 133 12.67 6.18 -14.25
N GLU A 134 12.42 6.85 -15.38
CA GLU A 134 12.87 8.22 -15.60
C GLU A 134 12.26 9.21 -14.60
N VAL A 135 10.95 9.15 -14.37
CA VAL A 135 10.28 10.01 -13.40
C VAL A 135 10.81 9.79 -11.99
N LEU A 136 11.05 8.54 -11.59
CA LEU A 136 11.63 8.21 -10.29
C LEU A 136 13.06 8.78 -10.14
N ARG A 137 13.87 8.78 -11.20
CA ARG A 137 15.18 9.45 -11.20
C ARG A 137 15.07 10.97 -11.06
N LYS A 138 14.11 11.60 -11.75
CA LYS A 138 13.83 13.04 -11.60
C LYS A 138 13.43 13.37 -10.15
N MET A 139 12.55 12.57 -9.55
CA MET A 139 12.18 12.69 -8.14
C MET A 139 13.40 12.52 -7.21
N ALA A 140 14.23 11.51 -7.46
CA ALA A 140 15.44 11.25 -6.68
C ALA A 140 16.41 12.42 -6.75
N LEU A 141 16.64 12.97 -7.94
CA LEU A 141 17.51 14.13 -8.14
C LEU A 141 16.98 15.37 -7.42
N ALA A 142 15.66 15.61 -7.49
CA ALA A 142 15.04 16.72 -6.77
C ALA A 142 15.23 16.57 -5.25
N ARG A 143 15.09 15.37 -4.68
CA ARG A 143 15.34 15.08 -3.25
C ARG A 143 16.80 15.32 -2.87
N LEU A 144 17.74 14.86 -3.68
CA LEU A 144 19.16 15.16 -3.47
C LEU A 144 19.43 16.67 -3.45
N ASN A 145 18.76 17.44 -4.31
CA ASN A 145 18.89 18.90 -4.35
C ASN A 145 18.23 19.59 -3.15
N VAL A 146 17.13 19.06 -2.61
CA VAL A 146 16.57 19.50 -1.31
C VAL A 146 17.61 19.31 -0.21
N GLY A 147 18.22 18.13 -0.11
CA GLY A 147 19.27 17.85 0.87
C GLY A 147 20.47 18.80 0.75
N LYS A 148 20.93 19.10 -0.47
CA LYS A 148 22.00 20.08 -0.72
C LYS A 148 21.60 21.51 -0.30
N ALA A 149 20.40 21.94 -0.66
CA ALA A 149 19.90 23.26 -0.29
C ALA A 149 19.71 23.42 1.23
N LEU A 150 19.30 22.35 1.92
CA LEU A 150 19.23 22.32 3.38
C LEU A 150 20.61 22.43 4.03
N LYS A 151 21.65 21.79 3.47
CA LYS A 151 23.05 21.90 3.94
C LYS A 151 23.59 23.33 3.81
N THR A 152 23.29 24.01 2.70
CA THR A 152 23.80 25.37 2.44
C THR A 152 22.92 26.47 3.02
N GLY A 153 21.67 26.16 3.41
CA GLY A 153 20.69 27.15 3.84
C GLY A 153 20.13 28.01 2.69
N ASP A 154 20.33 27.60 1.43
CA ASP A 154 19.86 28.32 0.25
C ASP A 154 18.35 28.11 0.06
N LYS A 155 17.56 29.09 0.47
CA LYS A 155 16.10 29.06 0.35
C LYS A 155 15.61 29.00 -1.10
N ARG A 156 16.29 29.67 -2.03
CA ARG A 156 15.87 29.69 -3.44
C ARG A 156 16.14 28.34 -4.10
N ALA A 157 17.29 27.72 -3.79
CA ALA A 157 17.57 26.36 -4.22
C ALA A 157 16.59 25.35 -3.61
N LEU A 158 16.21 25.53 -2.34
CA LEU A 158 15.22 24.69 -1.65
C LEU A 158 13.85 24.76 -2.34
N ASP A 159 13.34 25.97 -2.62
CA ASP A 159 12.06 26.18 -3.29
C ASP A 159 12.06 25.58 -4.70
N THR A 160 13.15 25.78 -5.44
CA THR A 160 13.34 25.23 -6.78
C THR A 160 13.35 23.69 -6.76
N ALA A 161 14.06 23.10 -5.80
CA ALA A 161 14.12 21.64 -5.65
C ALA A 161 12.76 21.05 -5.27
N ASN A 162 12.03 21.70 -4.36
CA ASN A 162 10.67 21.31 -3.98
C ASN A 162 9.69 21.40 -5.16
N LEU A 163 9.77 22.46 -5.96
CA LEU A 163 8.96 22.61 -7.17
C LEU A 163 9.26 21.51 -8.19
N ASN A 164 10.54 21.20 -8.42
CA ASN A 164 10.95 20.12 -9.32
C ASN A 164 10.46 18.75 -8.83
N TYR A 165 10.50 18.50 -7.52
CA TYR A 165 9.93 17.29 -6.93
C TYR A 165 8.41 17.23 -7.14
N SER A 166 7.70 18.34 -6.94
CA SER A 166 6.26 18.43 -7.19
C SER A 166 5.92 18.15 -8.65
N LYS A 167 6.64 18.74 -9.61
CA LYS A 167 6.42 18.49 -11.04
C LYS A 167 6.66 17.03 -11.41
N ALA A 168 7.72 16.41 -10.88
CA ALA A 168 8.00 14.99 -11.11
C ALA A 168 6.90 14.08 -10.51
N LEU A 169 6.31 14.43 -9.36
CA LEU A 169 5.11 13.76 -8.86
C LEU A 169 3.94 13.87 -9.84
N GLY A 170 3.74 15.05 -10.45
CA GLY A 170 2.72 15.23 -11.48
C GLY A 170 2.94 14.33 -12.70
N GLU A 171 4.17 14.23 -13.21
CA GLU A 171 4.52 13.28 -14.29
C GLU A 171 4.22 11.84 -13.91
N ARG A 172 4.49 11.45 -12.66
CA ARG A 172 4.18 10.11 -12.16
C ARG A 172 2.69 9.82 -12.18
N GLU A 173 1.87 10.76 -11.73
CA GLU A 173 0.41 10.59 -11.71
C GLU A 173 -0.17 10.52 -13.14
N LYS A 174 0.45 11.19 -14.14
CA LYS A 174 0.08 11.00 -15.55
C LYS A 174 0.35 9.57 -16.03
N ILE A 175 1.50 9.00 -15.70
CA ILE A 175 1.80 7.59 -16.05
C ILE A 175 0.76 6.64 -15.45
N TYR A 176 0.32 6.88 -14.22
CA TYR A 176 -0.75 6.10 -13.61
C TYR A 176 -2.10 6.30 -14.30
N ALA A 177 -2.42 7.52 -14.74
CA ALA A 177 -3.62 7.77 -15.51
C ALA A 177 -3.60 7.01 -16.85
N ASP A 178 -2.47 7.01 -17.56
CA ASP A 178 -2.32 6.30 -18.84
C ASP A 178 -2.49 4.79 -18.66
N ASP A 179 -1.95 4.21 -17.59
CA ASP A 179 -2.14 2.80 -17.27
C ASP A 179 -3.61 2.47 -16.98
N LEU A 180 -4.31 3.33 -16.22
CA LEU A 180 -5.74 3.19 -15.96
C LEU A 180 -6.58 3.29 -17.25
N THR A 181 -6.21 4.18 -18.18
CA THR A 181 -6.85 4.29 -19.49
C THR A 181 -6.67 3.01 -20.29
N LYS A 182 -5.45 2.46 -20.36
CA LYS A 182 -5.18 1.16 -21.01
C LYS A 182 -5.96 0.01 -20.38
N GLN A 183 -6.10 0.00 -19.06
CA GLN A 183 -6.95 -0.97 -18.36
C GLN A 183 -8.42 -0.79 -18.73
N ALA A 184 -8.89 0.46 -18.85
CA ALA A 184 -10.27 0.75 -19.25
C ALA A 184 -10.55 0.26 -20.68
N ASP A 185 -9.61 0.45 -21.60
CA ASP A 185 -9.77 0.00 -22.98
C ASP A 185 -9.83 -1.53 -23.05
N LYS A 186 -8.92 -2.23 -22.34
CA LYS A 186 -9.00 -3.71 -22.22
C LYS A 186 -10.32 -4.20 -21.62
N ALA A 187 -10.84 -3.50 -20.61
CA ALA A 187 -12.14 -3.82 -20.02
C ALA A 187 -13.26 -3.61 -21.05
N SER A 188 -13.22 -2.50 -21.79
CA SER A 188 -14.15 -2.17 -22.87
C SER A 188 -14.15 -3.24 -23.96
N ASP A 189 -12.98 -3.65 -24.44
CA ASP A 189 -12.80 -4.69 -25.46
C ASP A 189 -13.34 -6.06 -25.00
N SER A 190 -13.34 -6.30 -23.68
CA SER A 190 -13.87 -7.51 -23.07
C SER A 190 -15.36 -7.41 -22.69
N GLY A 191 -16.07 -6.37 -23.14
CA GLY A 191 -17.50 -6.16 -22.84
C GLY A 191 -17.80 -5.68 -21.41
N LYS A 192 -16.78 -5.33 -20.62
CA LYS A 192 -16.91 -4.94 -19.20
C LYS A 192 -17.17 -3.45 -19.07
N VAL A 193 -18.32 -3.01 -19.57
CA VAL A 193 -18.66 -1.59 -19.76
C VAL A 193 -18.58 -0.79 -18.47
N GLU A 194 -19.14 -1.29 -17.37
CA GLU A 194 -19.13 -0.59 -16.06
C GLU A 194 -17.71 -0.45 -15.50
N LEU A 195 -16.89 -1.50 -15.61
CA LEU A 195 -15.50 -1.48 -15.16
C LEU A 195 -14.68 -0.49 -15.97
N ALA A 196 -14.86 -0.47 -17.30
CA ALA A 196 -14.20 0.48 -18.19
C ALA A 196 -14.55 1.94 -17.82
N ALA A 197 -15.84 2.22 -17.57
CA ALA A 197 -16.30 3.54 -17.15
C ALA A 197 -15.66 3.99 -15.82
N ALA A 198 -15.64 3.11 -14.82
CA ALA A 198 -15.04 3.41 -13.52
C ALA A 198 -13.51 3.62 -13.61
N LEU A 199 -12.81 2.85 -14.44
CA LEU A 199 -11.38 3.01 -14.70
C LEU A 199 -11.07 4.37 -15.37
N ARG A 200 -11.91 4.81 -16.32
CA ARG A 200 -11.77 6.14 -16.95
C ARG A 200 -11.98 7.27 -15.93
N LYS A 201 -12.94 7.14 -15.01
CA LYS A 201 -13.08 8.11 -13.89
C LYS A 201 -11.85 8.13 -13.00
N CYS A 202 -11.26 6.98 -12.69
CA CYS A 202 -10.01 6.89 -11.95
C CYS A 202 -8.86 7.60 -12.68
N ALA A 203 -8.73 7.39 -14.00
CA ALA A 203 -7.72 8.03 -14.83
C ALA A 203 -7.88 9.55 -14.86
N ALA A 204 -9.12 10.04 -15.04
CA ALA A 204 -9.43 11.47 -15.02
C ALA A 204 -9.06 12.13 -13.67
N ALA A 205 -9.39 11.48 -12.56
CA ALA A 205 -9.01 11.97 -11.23
C ALA A 205 -7.49 12.00 -11.05
N LYS A 206 -6.74 11.01 -11.56
CA LYS A 206 -5.27 11.00 -11.56
C LYS A 206 -4.67 12.15 -12.38
N LEU A 207 -5.24 12.48 -13.54
CA LEU A 207 -4.84 13.64 -14.33
C LEU A 207 -5.08 14.95 -13.57
N LYS A 208 -6.20 15.06 -12.84
CA LYS A 208 -6.48 16.23 -11.98
C LYS A 208 -5.47 16.36 -10.84
N ILE A 209 -5.12 15.25 -10.18
CA ILE A 209 -4.04 15.22 -9.18
C ILE A 209 -2.71 15.67 -9.80
N ALA A 210 -2.39 15.16 -11.00
CA ALA A 210 -1.19 15.54 -11.74
C ALA A 210 -1.14 17.04 -12.01
N GLN A 211 -2.25 17.62 -12.45
CA GLN A 211 -2.38 19.07 -12.69
C GLN A 211 -2.16 19.87 -11.41
N GLY A 212 -2.73 19.42 -10.28
CA GLY A 212 -2.50 20.05 -8.98
C GLY A 212 -1.02 20.03 -8.57
N TYR A 213 -0.30 18.96 -8.84
CA TYR A 213 1.15 18.90 -8.60
C TYR A 213 1.97 19.80 -9.53
N ILE A 214 1.65 19.83 -10.83
CA ILE A 214 2.37 20.61 -11.84
C ILE A 214 2.18 22.11 -11.61
N ASN A 215 0.96 22.52 -11.27
CA ASN A 215 0.59 23.92 -11.02
C ASN A 215 0.87 24.36 -9.57
N ASN A 216 1.33 23.45 -8.72
CA ASN A 216 1.46 23.65 -7.27
C ASN A 216 0.16 24.15 -6.60
N ASP A 217 -0.98 23.66 -7.08
CA ASP A 217 -2.32 24.04 -6.61
C ASP A 217 -2.87 22.95 -5.66
N SER A 218 -2.98 23.30 -4.38
CA SER A 218 -3.49 22.40 -3.34
C SER A 218 -4.98 22.10 -3.47
N ASN A 219 -5.77 23.01 -4.03
CA ASN A 219 -7.22 22.85 -4.17
C ASN A 219 -7.53 21.87 -5.29
N ILE A 220 -6.88 22.03 -6.45
CA ILE A 220 -6.99 21.08 -7.56
C ILE A 220 -6.53 19.69 -7.13
N LYS A 221 -5.38 19.62 -6.43
CA LYS A 221 -4.83 18.36 -5.92
C LYS A 221 -5.80 17.66 -4.96
N SER A 222 -6.35 18.39 -3.99
CA SER A 222 -7.27 17.83 -2.99
C SER A 222 -8.59 17.38 -3.62
N ALA A 223 -9.14 18.17 -4.55
CA ALA A 223 -10.32 17.79 -5.31
C ALA A 223 -10.06 16.51 -6.14
N GLY A 224 -8.91 16.41 -6.81
CA GLY A 224 -8.52 15.20 -7.53
C GLY A 224 -8.41 13.96 -6.63
N TYR A 225 -7.90 14.08 -5.40
CA TYR A 225 -7.88 12.97 -4.45
C TYR A 225 -9.27 12.53 -4.01
N LEU A 226 -10.19 13.47 -3.80
CA LEU A 226 -11.58 13.16 -3.47
C LEU A 226 -12.27 12.43 -4.64
N ASP A 227 -12.10 12.94 -5.86
CA ASP A 227 -12.62 12.32 -7.08
C ASP A 227 -12.06 10.90 -7.25
N TYR A 228 -10.76 10.72 -6.98
CA TYR A 228 -10.11 9.41 -7.08
C TYR A 228 -10.63 8.42 -6.04
N LYS A 229 -10.86 8.87 -4.79
CA LYS A 229 -11.44 8.04 -3.73
C LYS A 229 -12.84 7.55 -4.13
N GLN A 230 -13.66 8.43 -4.70
CA GLN A 230 -14.99 8.07 -5.19
C GLN A 230 -14.93 7.11 -6.40
N ALA A 231 -14.04 7.36 -7.35
CA ALA A 231 -13.90 6.53 -8.54
C ALA A 231 -13.38 5.11 -8.23
N ILE A 232 -12.47 4.96 -7.26
CA ILE A 232 -12.01 3.63 -6.82
C ILE A 232 -13.18 2.79 -6.30
N PHE A 233 -14.09 3.41 -5.56
CA PHE A 233 -15.26 2.70 -5.04
C PHE A 233 -16.15 2.15 -6.18
N GLU A 234 -16.42 2.98 -7.18
CA GLU A 234 -17.19 2.56 -8.36
C GLU A 234 -16.50 1.44 -9.13
N ARG A 235 -15.17 1.50 -9.22
CA ARG A 235 -14.36 0.45 -9.85
C ARG A 235 -14.47 -0.87 -9.08
N GLU A 236 -14.34 -0.85 -7.75
CA GLU A 236 -14.49 -2.05 -6.92
C GLU A 236 -15.88 -2.66 -7.06
N LYS A 237 -16.93 -1.82 -7.08
CA LYS A 237 -18.31 -2.27 -7.31
C LYS A 237 -18.46 -2.96 -8.67
N ALA A 238 -17.92 -2.38 -9.74
CA ALA A 238 -17.96 -2.99 -11.07
C ALA A 238 -17.22 -4.33 -11.12
N VAL A 239 -16.05 -4.45 -10.47
CA VAL A 239 -15.32 -5.73 -10.36
C VAL A 239 -16.16 -6.79 -9.64
N GLN A 240 -16.89 -6.41 -8.58
CA GLN A 240 -17.76 -7.36 -7.89
C GLN A 240 -19.01 -7.71 -8.71
N GLY A 241 -19.54 -6.78 -9.52
CA GLY A 241 -20.60 -7.09 -10.50
C GLY A 241 -20.21 -8.21 -11.46
N GLU A 242 -18.97 -8.20 -11.97
CA GLU A 242 -18.45 -9.32 -12.78
C GLU A 242 -18.34 -10.64 -12.01
N ALA A 243 -18.02 -10.58 -10.71
CA ALA A 243 -17.96 -11.77 -9.87
C ALA A 243 -19.36 -12.35 -9.62
N LEU A 244 -20.38 -11.49 -9.50
CA LEU A 244 -21.78 -11.90 -9.39
C LEU A 244 -22.27 -12.55 -10.70
N ALA A 245 -21.99 -11.95 -11.85
CA ALA A 245 -22.34 -12.54 -13.15
C ALA A 245 -21.71 -13.94 -13.34
N LYS A 246 -20.44 -14.12 -12.92
CA LYS A 246 -19.80 -15.44 -12.92
C LYS A 246 -20.45 -16.44 -11.97
N ALA A 247 -20.98 -15.98 -10.84
CA ALA A 247 -21.73 -16.83 -9.95
C ALA A 247 -23.03 -17.31 -10.62
N ASP A 248 -23.71 -16.43 -11.34
CA ASP A 248 -24.91 -16.77 -12.11
C ASP A 248 -24.60 -17.82 -13.19
N GLU A 249 -23.50 -17.65 -13.95
CA GLU A 249 -23.03 -18.65 -14.92
C GLU A 249 -22.70 -20.01 -14.27
N MET A 250 -22.18 -20.03 -13.04
CA MET A 250 -21.91 -21.26 -12.31
C MET A 250 -23.19 -21.97 -11.88
N GLU A 251 -24.17 -21.20 -11.40
CA GLU A 251 -25.49 -21.73 -11.06
C GLU A 251 -26.20 -22.32 -12.28
N GLU A 252 -26.15 -21.66 -13.44
CA GLU A 252 -26.69 -22.18 -14.70
C GLU A 252 -26.04 -23.50 -15.12
N LYS A 253 -24.75 -23.69 -14.81
CA LYS A 253 -24.01 -24.94 -15.05
C LYS A 253 -24.26 -26.02 -13.98
N GLY A 254 -25.12 -25.73 -13.00
CA GLY A 254 -25.52 -26.65 -11.94
C GLY A 254 -24.70 -26.56 -10.65
N ASP A 255 -23.68 -25.70 -10.57
CA ASP A 255 -22.83 -25.54 -9.38
C ASP A 255 -23.40 -24.46 -8.43
N LYS A 256 -24.61 -24.73 -7.93
CA LYS A 256 -25.36 -23.81 -7.07
C LYS A 256 -24.61 -23.44 -5.79
N ALA A 257 -23.93 -24.42 -5.18
CA ALA A 257 -23.22 -24.21 -3.92
C ALA A 257 -22.02 -23.27 -4.10
N MET A 258 -21.22 -23.44 -5.16
CA MET A 258 -20.11 -22.53 -5.43
C MET A 258 -20.61 -21.14 -5.85
N ALA A 259 -21.69 -21.06 -6.64
CA ALA A 259 -22.32 -19.80 -7.01
C ALA A 259 -22.71 -18.97 -5.78
N ASP A 260 -23.40 -19.56 -4.81
CA ASP A 260 -23.79 -18.88 -3.57
C ASP A 260 -22.58 -18.38 -2.76
N VAL A 261 -21.53 -19.20 -2.68
CA VAL A 261 -20.27 -18.81 -2.04
C VAL A 261 -19.63 -17.61 -2.76
N MET A 262 -19.60 -17.61 -4.09
CA MET A 262 -19.10 -16.48 -4.88
C MET A 262 -19.92 -15.21 -4.64
N ARG A 263 -21.26 -15.31 -4.57
CA ARG A 263 -22.13 -14.16 -4.26
C ARG A 263 -21.86 -13.61 -2.87
N LYS A 264 -21.75 -14.47 -1.85
CA LYS A 264 -21.40 -14.05 -0.48
C LYS A 264 -20.05 -13.31 -0.46
N MET A 265 -19.04 -13.84 -1.15
CA MET A 265 -17.73 -13.21 -1.25
C MET A 265 -17.76 -11.84 -1.95
N ALA A 266 -18.50 -11.74 -3.06
CA ALA A 266 -18.63 -10.49 -3.83
C ALA A 266 -19.38 -9.42 -3.02
N ASN A 267 -20.51 -9.78 -2.40
CA ASN A 267 -21.32 -8.88 -1.58
C ASN A 267 -20.55 -8.38 -0.34
N ALA A 268 -19.80 -9.26 0.33
CA ALA A 268 -18.94 -8.87 1.44
C ALA A 268 -17.88 -7.85 1.01
N LYS A 269 -17.31 -7.99 -0.20
CA LYS A 269 -16.37 -6.99 -0.75
C LYS A 269 -17.03 -5.65 -1.08
N ILE A 270 -18.26 -5.66 -1.60
CA ILE A 270 -19.04 -4.43 -1.82
C ILE A 270 -19.26 -3.71 -0.47
N LYS A 271 -19.72 -4.44 0.56
CA LYS A 271 -19.90 -3.89 1.91
C LYS A 271 -18.60 -3.32 2.49
N MET A 272 -17.47 -4.02 2.34
CA MET A 272 -16.15 -3.52 2.77
C MET A 272 -15.78 -2.21 2.06
N ALA A 273 -16.05 -2.10 0.75
CA ALA A 273 -15.78 -0.89 -0.02
C ALA A 273 -16.69 0.27 0.41
N GLU A 274 -17.97 0.02 0.68
CA GLU A 274 -18.95 1.02 1.16
C GLU A 274 -18.58 1.54 2.55
N ALA A 275 -18.27 0.64 3.48
CA ALA A 275 -17.81 0.99 4.82
C ALA A 275 -16.52 1.81 4.77
N SER A 276 -15.56 1.40 3.94
CA SER A 276 -14.29 2.12 3.76
C SER A 276 -14.49 3.53 3.18
N LYS A 277 -15.43 3.69 2.24
CA LYS A 277 -15.79 5.01 1.69
C LYS A 277 -16.23 5.96 2.80
N ASN A 278 -17.04 5.46 3.74
CA ASN A 278 -17.57 6.19 4.89
C ASN A 278 -16.62 6.23 6.10
N SER A 279 -15.43 5.64 5.99
CA SER A 279 -14.46 5.50 7.10
C SER A 279 -15.02 4.74 8.31
N ASP A 280 -16.01 3.87 8.08
CA ASP A 280 -16.64 3.04 9.10
C ASP A 280 -15.82 1.77 9.32
N LYS A 281 -14.99 1.79 10.38
CA LYS A 281 -14.11 0.68 10.73
C LYS A 281 -14.88 -0.55 11.22
N THR A 282 -16.03 -0.36 11.86
CA THR A 282 -16.85 -1.45 12.40
C THR A 282 -17.47 -2.25 11.26
N SER A 283 -18.19 -1.57 10.36
CA SER A 283 -18.79 -2.21 9.19
C SER A 283 -17.73 -2.84 8.27
N THR A 284 -16.54 -2.24 8.18
CA THR A 284 -15.40 -2.84 7.45
C THR A 284 -14.96 -4.16 8.07
N ALA A 285 -14.87 -4.22 9.42
CA ALA A 285 -14.48 -5.44 10.12
C ALA A 285 -15.56 -6.54 10.01
N GLU A 286 -16.83 -6.19 10.14
CA GLU A 286 -17.96 -7.13 10.00
C GLU A 286 -18.00 -7.73 8.59
N ALA A 287 -17.92 -6.89 7.55
CA ALA A 287 -17.88 -7.36 6.17
C ALA A 287 -16.64 -8.22 5.87
N LYS A 288 -15.51 -7.98 6.55
CA LYS A 288 -14.33 -8.84 6.47
C LYS A 288 -14.58 -10.22 7.08
N VAL A 289 -15.29 -10.30 8.20
CA VAL A 289 -15.69 -11.57 8.81
C VAL A 289 -16.62 -12.35 7.87
N GLU A 290 -17.62 -11.69 7.27
CA GLU A 290 -18.49 -12.30 6.26
C GLU A 290 -17.66 -12.87 5.08
N TYR A 291 -16.70 -12.10 4.57
CA TYR A 291 -15.81 -12.53 3.49
C TYR A 291 -14.98 -13.75 3.86
N ASN A 292 -14.41 -13.76 5.07
CA ASN A 292 -13.60 -14.88 5.57
C ASN A 292 -14.45 -16.15 5.78
N ASN A 293 -15.69 -16.01 6.23
CA ASN A 293 -16.63 -17.13 6.35
C ASN A 293 -16.98 -17.71 4.98
N ALA A 294 -17.24 -16.87 3.98
CA ALA A 294 -17.50 -17.33 2.61
C ALA A 294 -16.26 -18.03 2.00
N LEU A 295 -15.05 -17.54 2.27
CA LEU A 295 -13.81 -18.25 1.90
C LEU A 295 -13.74 -19.64 2.54
N ALA A 296 -14.08 -19.75 3.82
CA ALA A 296 -14.06 -21.04 4.51
C ALA A 296 -15.10 -22.02 3.95
N GLU A 297 -16.31 -21.55 3.64
CA GLU A 297 -17.33 -22.34 2.92
C GLU A 297 -16.80 -22.82 1.56
N ARG A 298 -16.10 -21.96 0.81
CA ARG A 298 -15.46 -22.34 -0.46
C ARG A 298 -14.46 -23.47 -0.29
N GLU A 299 -13.56 -23.36 0.69
CA GLU A 299 -12.55 -24.38 0.92
C GLU A 299 -13.18 -25.69 1.38
N LYS A 300 -14.31 -25.64 2.10
CA LYS A 300 -15.11 -26.83 2.44
C LYS A 300 -15.68 -27.51 1.19
N LEU A 301 -16.31 -26.76 0.28
CA LEU A 301 -16.84 -27.34 -0.97
C LEU A 301 -15.73 -28.02 -1.79
N TYR A 302 -14.55 -27.42 -1.88
CA TYR A 302 -13.40 -28.06 -2.53
C TYR A 302 -12.91 -29.32 -1.79
N ALA A 303 -12.96 -29.32 -0.45
CA ALA A 303 -12.59 -30.50 0.32
C ALA A 303 -13.59 -31.66 0.12
N ASP A 304 -14.87 -31.34 0.01
CA ASP A 304 -15.94 -32.32 -0.23
C ASP A 304 -15.78 -32.96 -1.62
N ASP A 305 -15.56 -32.17 -2.68
CA ASP A 305 -15.26 -32.66 -4.04
C ASP A 305 -14.00 -33.54 -4.08
N LEU A 306 -12.91 -33.11 -3.41
CA LEU A 306 -11.69 -33.91 -3.31
C LEU A 306 -11.91 -35.24 -2.56
N SER A 307 -12.80 -35.24 -1.56
CA SER A 307 -13.15 -36.44 -0.79
C SER A 307 -14.00 -37.42 -1.59
N GLU A 308 -14.90 -36.91 -2.45
CA GLU A 308 -15.65 -37.71 -3.40
C GLU A 308 -14.72 -38.36 -4.44
N GLN A 309 -13.82 -37.58 -5.05
CA GLN A 309 -12.80 -38.10 -5.96
C GLN A 309 -11.89 -39.13 -5.29
N ALA A 310 -11.56 -38.93 -4.01
CA ALA A 310 -10.78 -39.91 -3.24
C ALA A 310 -11.55 -41.22 -3.12
N SER A 311 -12.84 -41.15 -2.78
CA SER A 311 -13.70 -42.34 -2.64
C SER A 311 -13.84 -43.10 -3.96
N GLU A 312 -13.93 -42.41 -5.09
CA GLU A 312 -13.92 -43.03 -6.41
C GLU A 312 -12.57 -43.67 -6.76
N ALA A 313 -11.46 -43.00 -6.42
CA ALA A 313 -10.12 -43.55 -6.58
C ALA A 313 -9.95 -44.85 -5.76
N GLU A 314 -10.52 -44.95 -4.56
CA GLU A 314 -10.52 -46.17 -3.75
C GLU A 314 -11.30 -47.30 -4.41
N LYS A 315 -12.53 -47.01 -4.87
CA LYS A 315 -13.38 -47.99 -5.58
C LYS A 315 -12.72 -48.53 -6.85
N THR A 316 -11.88 -47.73 -7.49
CA THR A 316 -11.15 -48.11 -8.72
C THR A 316 -9.74 -48.66 -8.45
N GLY A 317 -9.41 -48.99 -7.19
CA GLY A 317 -8.13 -49.61 -6.81
C GLY A 317 -6.92 -48.66 -6.89
N LYS A 318 -7.14 -47.35 -6.99
CA LYS A 318 -6.08 -46.33 -7.08
C LYS A 318 -5.73 -45.77 -5.69
N THR A 319 -5.34 -46.64 -4.77
CA THR A 319 -5.06 -46.32 -3.35
C THR A 319 -4.15 -45.10 -3.14
N GLU A 320 -3.00 -45.03 -3.82
CA GLU A 320 -2.08 -43.88 -3.70
C GLU A 320 -2.71 -42.54 -4.12
N LEU A 321 -3.61 -42.56 -5.10
CA LEU A 321 -4.30 -41.34 -5.56
C LEU A 321 -5.36 -40.93 -4.54
N ALA A 322 -6.08 -41.90 -3.97
CA ALA A 322 -7.07 -41.64 -2.93
C ALA A 322 -6.43 -41.01 -1.68
N GLU A 323 -5.29 -41.53 -1.22
CA GLU A 323 -4.57 -40.96 -0.08
C GLU A 323 -4.10 -39.52 -0.37
N ALA A 324 -3.55 -39.28 -1.57
CA ALA A 324 -3.13 -37.94 -1.95
C ALA A 324 -4.31 -36.95 -2.04
N LEU A 325 -5.48 -37.40 -2.51
CA LEU A 325 -6.71 -36.60 -2.55
C LEU A 325 -7.23 -36.30 -1.14
N LYS A 326 -7.25 -37.28 -0.23
CA LYS A 326 -7.62 -37.08 1.19
C LYS A 326 -6.70 -36.05 1.87
N LYS A 327 -5.38 -36.16 1.67
CA LYS A 327 -4.41 -35.15 2.17
C LYS A 327 -4.68 -33.75 1.60
N CYS A 328 -5.17 -33.64 0.37
CA CYS A 328 -5.56 -32.35 -0.21
C CYS A 328 -6.84 -31.82 0.43
N ALA A 329 -7.85 -32.67 0.64
CA ALA A 329 -9.10 -32.31 1.28
C ALA A 329 -8.87 -31.81 2.73
N ASP A 330 -8.06 -32.52 3.51
CA ASP A 330 -7.71 -32.10 4.88
C ASP A 330 -6.99 -30.74 4.90
N ALA A 331 -6.08 -30.51 3.96
CA ALA A 331 -5.37 -29.24 3.85
C ALA A 331 -6.31 -28.08 3.45
N LYS A 332 -7.35 -28.36 2.66
CA LYS A 332 -8.41 -27.40 2.34
C LYS A 332 -9.25 -27.05 3.57
N LEU A 333 -9.67 -28.04 4.35
CA LEU A 333 -10.40 -27.79 5.61
C LEU A 333 -9.58 -26.98 6.61
N GLU A 334 -8.28 -27.27 6.74
CA GLU A 334 -7.37 -26.49 7.58
C GLU A 334 -7.24 -25.04 7.10
N LEU A 335 -7.17 -24.83 5.77
CA LEU A 335 -7.16 -23.49 5.19
C LEU A 335 -8.48 -22.75 5.45
N GLY A 336 -9.63 -23.42 5.36
CA GLY A 336 -10.93 -22.84 5.71
C GLY A 336 -10.99 -22.37 7.17
N ARG A 337 -10.55 -23.21 8.11
CA ARG A 337 -10.45 -22.84 9.54
C ARG A 337 -9.51 -21.65 9.75
N ALA A 338 -8.41 -21.60 9.02
CA ALA A 338 -7.46 -20.49 9.08
C ALA A 338 -8.07 -19.17 8.62
N TYR A 339 -8.92 -19.18 7.58
CA TYR A 339 -9.66 -17.98 7.15
C TYR A 339 -10.62 -17.48 8.22
N GLN A 340 -11.38 -18.37 8.87
CA GLN A 340 -12.31 -17.98 9.94
C GLN A 340 -11.59 -17.36 11.15
N ALA A 341 -10.39 -17.85 11.47
CA ALA A 341 -9.56 -17.31 12.55
C ALA A 341 -8.91 -15.95 12.21
N ASP A 342 -8.95 -15.51 10.95
CA ASP A 342 -8.33 -14.28 10.44
C ASP A 342 -6.83 -14.13 10.80
N ASP A 343 -6.12 -15.25 11.00
CA ASP A 343 -4.70 -15.24 11.34
C ASP A 343 -3.82 -15.42 10.11
N ALA A 344 -3.15 -14.35 9.68
CA ALA A 344 -2.30 -14.35 8.49
C ALA A 344 -1.18 -15.40 8.54
N LYS A 345 -0.64 -15.72 9.72
CA LYS A 345 0.42 -16.72 9.87
C LYS A 345 -0.13 -18.14 9.66
N THR A 346 -1.27 -18.45 10.27
CA THR A 346 -1.96 -19.73 10.09
C THR A 346 -2.45 -19.90 8.65
N ILE A 347 -2.99 -18.84 8.02
CA ILE A 347 -3.39 -18.86 6.60
C ILE A 347 -2.19 -19.19 5.71
N ALA A 348 -1.04 -18.55 5.93
CA ALA A 348 0.17 -18.81 5.15
C ALA A 348 0.67 -20.26 5.30
N LYS A 349 0.65 -20.79 6.53
CA LYS A 349 1.03 -22.17 6.83
C LYS A 349 0.08 -23.18 6.16
N ALA A 350 -1.23 -22.99 6.32
CA ALA A 350 -2.25 -23.85 5.71
C ALA A 350 -2.20 -23.80 4.17
N SER A 351 -1.97 -22.62 3.60
CA SER A 351 -1.79 -22.44 2.15
C SER A 351 -0.59 -23.21 1.62
N LEU A 352 0.55 -23.16 2.35
CA LEU A 352 1.74 -23.93 1.99
C LEU A 352 1.49 -25.44 2.09
N LYS A 353 0.78 -25.89 3.14
CA LYS A 353 0.41 -27.30 3.31
C LYS A 353 -0.44 -27.77 2.12
N TYR A 354 -1.49 -27.03 1.74
CA TYR A 354 -2.31 -27.33 0.58
C TYR A 354 -1.48 -27.39 -0.72
N LYS A 355 -0.59 -26.41 -0.93
CA LYS A 355 0.30 -26.40 -2.11
C LYS A 355 1.16 -27.66 -2.20
N ASN A 356 1.72 -28.10 -1.07
CA ASN A 356 2.53 -29.31 -1.01
C ASN A 356 1.69 -30.58 -1.26
N SER A 357 0.51 -30.70 -0.62
CA SER A 357 -0.41 -31.82 -0.88
C SER A 357 -0.87 -31.88 -2.34
N SER A 358 -1.19 -30.73 -2.94
CA SER A 358 -1.58 -30.64 -4.35
C SER A 358 -0.45 -31.08 -5.28
N ALA A 359 0.80 -30.72 -4.97
CA ALA A 359 1.96 -31.17 -5.73
C ALA A 359 2.22 -32.67 -5.59
N GLU A 360 1.95 -33.27 -4.42
CA GLU A 360 2.01 -34.72 -4.20
C GLU A 360 0.96 -35.45 -5.05
N LYS A 361 -0.29 -34.98 -5.02
CA LYS A 361 -1.38 -35.49 -5.88
C LYS A 361 -1.00 -35.45 -7.37
N ASP A 362 -0.45 -34.33 -7.84
CA ASP A 362 -0.06 -34.18 -9.24
C ASP A 362 1.08 -35.12 -9.64
N LYS A 363 2.01 -35.42 -8.72
CA LYS A 363 3.06 -36.42 -8.94
C LYS A 363 2.46 -37.82 -9.13
N VAL A 364 1.54 -38.24 -8.25
CA VAL A 364 0.86 -39.55 -8.35
C VAL A 364 0.13 -39.69 -9.69
N ILE A 365 -0.55 -38.64 -10.15
CA ILE A 365 -1.22 -38.62 -11.46
C ILE A 365 -0.22 -38.78 -12.62
N LYS A 366 0.94 -38.13 -12.56
CA LYS A 366 1.98 -38.20 -13.60
C LYS A 366 2.66 -39.57 -13.67
N THR A 367 2.97 -40.18 -12.53
CA THR A 367 3.61 -41.51 -12.47
C THR A 367 2.70 -42.59 -13.08
N LYS A 368 1.38 -42.47 -12.90
CA LYS A 368 0.41 -43.40 -13.51
C LYS A 368 0.26 -43.23 -15.03
N LYS A 369 0.45 -42.03 -15.58
CA LYS A 369 0.47 -41.80 -17.04
C LYS A 369 1.70 -42.39 -17.73
N THR A 370 2.82 -42.51 -17.03
CA THR A 370 4.08 -43.05 -17.57
C THR A 370 4.09 -44.59 -17.58
N ASN A 371 3.48 -45.23 -16.57
CA ASN A 371 3.38 -46.69 -16.51
C ASN A 371 2.32 -47.30 -17.44
N LYS A 372 1.41 -46.50 -18.03
CA LYS A 372 0.41 -46.96 -19.02
C LYS A 372 0.91 -46.96 -20.47
N LYS A 373 2.15 -46.49 -20.71
CA LYS A 373 2.82 -46.40 -22.02
C LYS A 373 3.99 -47.39 -22.18
N LYS A 374 4.24 -48.23 -21.17
CA LYS A 374 5.09 -49.42 -21.25
C LYS A 374 4.18 -50.62 -21.23
#